data_AF-A0A150R6N9-F1
#
_entry.id   AF-A0A150R6N9-F1
#
_cell.length_a   1.000
_cell.length_b   1.000
_cell.length_c   1.000
_cell.angle_alpha   90.00
_cell.angle_beta   90.00
_cell.angle_gamma   90.00
#
_symmetry.space_group_name_H-M   'P 1'
#
loop_
_entity.id
_entity.type
_entity.pdbx_description
1 polymer ?
#
loop_
_entity_poly.entity_id
_entity_poly.type
_entity_poly.pdbx_seq_one_letter_code
_entity_poly.pdbx_strand_id
1 'polypeptide(L)'
;MNAIKVETTIDEAVARAIPALRPLLGRHVELIALDAASTPAPEHKLTVDELLASRIKLPPGVGPLSLEDMERAIAEGAADVR
;
A
#
# COMPACT_ATOMS: atom_id res chain seq x y z
N MET A 1 8.54 -15.49 24.66
CA MET A 1 7.33 -14.64 24.55
C MET A 1 6.85 -14.35 25.97
N ASN A 2 7.01 -13.11 26.42
CA ASN A 2 6.51 -12.70 27.74
C ASN A 2 5.12 -12.07 27.52
N ALA A 3 4.09 -12.70 28.09
CA ALA A 3 2.74 -12.14 28.08
C ALA A 3 2.54 -11.33 29.36
N ILE A 4 1.96 -10.13 29.24
CA ILE A 4 1.50 -9.37 30.41
C ILE A 4 0.04 -9.74 30.62
N LYS A 5 -0.29 -10.20 31.82
CA LYS A 5 -1.65 -10.54 32.23
C LYS A 5 -2.12 -9.55 33.28
N VAL A 6 -3.28 -8.95 33.07
CA VAL A 6 -3.88 -7.99 34.00
C VAL A 6 -5.36 -8.30 34.17
N GLU A 7 -5.77 -8.46 35.41
CA GLU A 7 -7.17 -8.51 35.80
C GLU A 7 -7.68 -7.08 36.01
N THR A 8 -8.74 -6.69 35.30
CA THR A 8 -9.29 -5.34 35.40
C THR A 8 -10.78 -5.29 35.05
N THR A 9 -11.42 -4.16 35.33
CA THR A 9 -12.79 -3.87 34.87
C THR A 9 -12.73 -2.92 33.69
N ILE A 10 -13.49 -3.20 32.64
CA ILE A 10 -13.57 -2.28 31.50
C ILE A 10 -14.41 -1.07 31.89
N ASP A 11 -13.75 0.08 32.02
CA ASP A 11 -14.40 1.36 32.26
C ASP A 11 -14.66 2.13 30.95
N GLU A 12 -15.27 3.31 31.08
CA GLU A 12 -15.61 4.17 29.93
C GLU A 12 -14.35 4.69 29.20
N ALA A 13 -13.24 4.92 29.92
CA ALA A 13 -12.00 5.39 29.32
C ALA A 13 -11.38 4.31 28.42
N VAL A 14 -11.36 3.06 28.90
CA VAL A 14 -10.88 1.89 28.15
C VAL A 14 -11.79 1.60 26.96
N ALA A 15 -13.12 1.61 27.16
CA ALA A 15 -14.08 1.37 26.09
C ALA A 15 -14.04 2.46 25.00
N ARG A 16 -13.65 3.70 25.34
CA ARG A 16 -13.41 4.78 24.39
C ARG A 16 -12.11 4.59 23.62
N ALA A 17 -11.04 4.21 24.30
CA ALA A 17 -9.72 3.98 23.69
C ALA A 17 -9.70 2.76 22.76
N ILE A 18 -10.45 1.71 23.12
CA ILE A 18 -10.55 0.46 22.36
C ILE A 18 -12.04 0.13 22.15
N PRO A 19 -12.67 0.67 21.08
CA PRO A 19 -14.11 0.53 20.85
C PRO A 19 -14.61 -0.91 20.76
N ALA A 20 -13.75 -1.85 20.33
CA ALA A 20 -14.08 -3.27 20.27
C ALA A 20 -14.38 -3.88 21.67
N LEU A 21 -13.90 -3.26 22.75
CA LEU A 21 -14.14 -3.71 24.13
C LEU A 21 -15.44 -3.15 24.74
N ARG A 22 -16.17 -2.26 24.06
CA ARG A 22 -17.45 -1.70 24.55
C ARG A 22 -18.46 -2.74 25.05
N PRO A 23 -18.67 -3.91 24.41
CA PRO A 23 -19.60 -4.92 24.91
C PRO A 23 -19.25 -5.48 26.30
N LEU A 24 -18.04 -5.21 26.79
CA LEU A 24 -17.54 -5.64 28.09
C LEU A 24 -17.56 -4.53 29.14
N LEU A 25 -18.12 -3.36 28.85
CA LEU A 25 -18.21 -2.23 29.79
C LEU A 25 -18.84 -2.66 31.13
N GLY A 26 -18.16 -2.32 32.23
CA GLY A 26 -18.55 -2.69 33.60
C GLY A 26 -18.28 -4.15 33.98
N ARG A 27 -17.73 -4.96 33.08
CA ARG A 27 -17.40 -6.37 33.36
C ARG A 27 -15.95 -6.50 33.81
N HIS A 28 -15.73 -7.42 34.74
CA HIS A 28 -14.40 -7.85 35.14
C HIS A 28 -13.85 -8.84 34.10
N VAL A 29 -12.65 -8.58 33.59
CA VAL A 29 -12.02 -9.35 32.50
C VAL A 29 -10.54 -9.59 32.80
N GLU A 30 -9.98 -10.63 32.18
CA GLU A 30 -8.53 -10.82 32.08
C GLU A 30 -8.05 -10.24 30.74
N LEU A 31 -7.16 -9.25 30.77
CA LEU A 31 -6.48 -8.72 29.59
C LEU A 31 -5.12 -9.40 29.44
N ILE A 32 -4.89 -9.98 28.26
CA ILE A 32 -3.64 -10.63 27.90
C ILE A 32 -3.00 -9.81 26.78
N ALA A 33 -1.92 -9.10 27.10
CA ALA A 33 -1.11 -8.40 26.12
C ALA A 33 0.02 -9.31 25.65
N LEU A 34 0.06 -9.55 24.34
CA LEU A 34 1.12 -10.28 23.66
C LEU A 34 1.93 -9.28 22.84
N ASP A 35 3.25 -9.42 22.87
CA ASP A 35 4.12 -8.68 21.98
C ASP A 35 3.86 -9.15 20.54
N ALA A 36 3.24 -8.28 19.74
CA ALA A 36 3.00 -8.54 18.33
C ALA A 36 4.23 -8.08 17.54
N ALA A 37 4.75 -8.95 16.67
CA ALA A 37 5.77 -8.55 15.71
C ALA A 37 5.30 -7.29 14.96
N SER A 38 6.22 -6.37 14.70
CA SER A 38 5.95 -5.10 14.04
C SER A 38 5.03 -5.31 12.84
N THR A 39 3.94 -4.53 12.77
CA THR A 39 2.99 -4.57 11.66
C THR A 39 3.79 -4.50 10.37
N PRO A 40 3.63 -5.45 9.42
CA PRO A 40 4.30 -5.33 8.13
C PRO A 40 3.95 -3.95 7.58
N ALA A 41 4.98 -3.22 7.16
CA ALA A 41 4.79 -1.93 6.52
C ALA A 41 3.76 -2.11 5.40
N PRO A 42 2.80 -1.18 5.23
CA PRO A 42 1.82 -1.28 4.17
C PRO A 42 2.57 -1.52 2.86
N GLU A 43 2.28 -2.63 2.19
CA GLU A 43 2.86 -2.94 0.89
C GLU A 43 2.65 -1.71 0.00
N HIS A 44 3.73 -1.03 -0.37
CA HIS A 44 3.68 0.07 -1.33
C HIS A 44 3.25 -0.54 -2.67
N LYS A 45 1.93 -0.60 -2.88
CA LYS A 45 1.37 -0.97 -4.18
C LYS A 45 1.66 0.17 -5.12
N LEU A 46 2.60 -0.06 -6.03
CA LEU A 46 2.86 0.85 -7.14
C LEU A 46 1.55 1.06 -7.90
N THR A 47 1.29 2.31 -8.25
CA THR A 47 0.30 2.65 -9.29
C THR A 47 0.71 2.04 -10.62
N VAL A 48 -0.23 1.93 -11.56
CA VAL A 48 0.03 1.38 -12.89
C VAL A 48 1.15 2.17 -13.59
N ASP A 49 1.16 3.49 -13.44
CA ASP A 49 2.17 4.37 -14.04
C ASP A 49 3.56 4.13 -13.46
N GLU A 50 3.67 3.95 -12.14
CA GLU A 50 4.94 3.62 -11.47
C GLU A 50 5.47 2.24 -11.88
N LEU A 51 4.57 1.26 -12.05
CA LEU A 51 4.91 -0.05 -12.56
C LEU A 51 5.46 0.04 -13.99
N LEU A 52 4.78 0.79 -14.87
CA LEU A 52 5.20 0.98 -16.26
C LEU A 52 6.54 1.72 -16.34
N ALA A 53 6.73 2.79 -15.59
CA ALA A 53 7.99 3.53 -15.54
C ALA A 53 9.16 2.64 -15.06
N SER A 54 8.91 1.72 -14.12
CA SER A 54 9.95 0.78 -13.64
C SER A 54 10.35 -0.28 -14.68
N ARG A 55 9.48 -0.55 -15.67
CA ARG A 55 9.64 -1.65 -16.63
C ARG A 55 10.05 -1.18 -18.02
N ILE A 56 9.62 0.01 -18.44
CA ILE A 56 9.92 0.56 -19.76
C ILE A 56 11.33 1.14 -19.73
N LYS A 57 12.28 0.43 -20.33
CA LYS A 57 13.64 0.91 -20.57
C LYS A 57 13.78 1.26 -22.05
N LEU A 58 14.37 2.41 -22.35
CA LEU A 58 14.80 2.74 -23.70
C LEU A 58 15.87 1.72 -24.15
N PRO A 59 15.76 1.16 -25.36
CA PRO A 59 16.82 0.34 -25.92
C PRO A 59 18.14 1.11 -25.98
N PRO A 60 19.30 0.45 -25.81
CA PRO A 60 20.59 1.11 -25.88
C PRO A 60 20.77 1.77 -27.25
N GLY A 61 21.19 3.03 -27.26
CA GLY A 61 21.39 3.81 -28.48
C GLY A 61 20.14 4.52 -29.01
N VAL A 62 18.97 4.35 -28.37
CA VAL A 62 17.74 5.08 -28.72
C VAL A 62 17.62 6.31 -27.82
N GLY A 63 17.74 7.50 -28.43
CA GLY A 63 17.52 8.77 -27.76
C GLY A 63 16.03 9.14 -27.64
N PRO A 64 15.70 10.26 -26.97
CA PRO A 64 14.34 10.80 -26.98
C PRO A 64 13.91 11.09 -28.42
N LEU A 65 12.71 10.64 -28.81
CA LEU A 65 12.13 10.95 -30.12
C LEU A 65 11.70 12.42 -30.16
N SER A 66 12.03 13.12 -31.26
CA SER A 66 11.49 14.45 -31.53
C SER A 66 10.05 14.36 -32.05
N LEU A 67 9.28 15.45 -31.89
CA LEU A 67 7.92 15.52 -32.43
C LEU A 67 7.91 15.40 -33.96
N GLU A 68 8.91 15.98 -34.64
CA GLU A 68 9.06 15.88 -36.10
C GLU A 68 9.31 14.43 -36.55
N ASP A 69 10.11 13.66 -35.79
CA ASP A 69 10.34 12.25 -36.10
C ASP A 69 9.08 11.40 -35.91
N MET A 70 8.26 11.73 -34.90
CA MET A 70 6.98 11.07 -34.67
C MET A 70 5.99 11.36 -35.80
N GLU A 71 5.85 12.62 -36.20
CA GLU A 71 4.96 13.03 -37.30
C GLU A 71 5.37 12.39 -38.63
N ARG A 72 6.67 12.34 -38.92
CA ARG A 72 7.20 11.66 -40.10
C ARG A 72 6.87 10.17 -40.09
N ALA A 73 7.11 9.48 -38.97
CA ALA A 73 6.82 8.04 -38.86
C ALA A 73 5.32 7.73 -39.00
N ILE A 74 4.44 8.59 -38.48
CA ILE A 74 2.98 8.46 -38.67
C ILE A 74 2.60 8.61 -40.14
N ALA A 75 3.16 9.60 -40.84
CA ALA A 75 2.90 9.83 -42.25
C ALA A 75 3.42 8.68 -43.14
N GLU A 76 4.62 8.17 -42.86
CA GLU A 76 5.21 7.01 -43.55
C GLU A 76 4.37 5.74 -43.33
N GLY A 77 4.00 5.44 -42.08
CA GLY A 77 3.16 4.28 -41.77
C GLY A 77 1.76 4.34 -42.38
N ALA A 78 1.18 5.54 -42.54
CA ALA A 78 -0.10 5.72 -43.24
C ALA A 78 0.01 5.56 -44.76
N ALA A 79 1.19 5.80 -45.34
CA ALA A 79 1.45 5.65 -46.76
C ALA A 79 1.65 4.19 -47.18
N ASP A 80 2.14 3.34 -46.27
CA ASP A 80 2.40 1.91 -46.48
C ASP A 80 1.13 1.00 -46.43
N VAL A 81 -0.06 1.57 -46.17
CA VAL A 81 -1.35 0.84 -46.11
C VAL A 81 -2.06 0.80 -47.49
N ARG A 82 -1.31 0.80 -48.61
CA ARG A 82 -1.88 0.71 -49.96
C ARG A 82 -1.35 -0.47 -50.76
#